data_AF-A0A7J2VXS0-F1
#
_entry.id   AF-A0A7J2VXS0-F1
#
_cell.length_a   1.000
_cell.length_b   1.000
_cell.length_c   1.000
_cell.angle_alpha   90.00
_cell.angle_beta   90.00
_cell.angle_gamma   90.00
#
_symmetry.space_group_name_H-M   'P 1'
#
loop_
_entity.id
_entity.type
_entity.pdbx_description
1 polymer ?
#
loop_
_entity_poly.entity_id
_entity_poly.type
_entity_poly.pdbx_seq_one_letter_code
_entity_poly.pdbx_strand_id
1 'polypeptide(L)'
;MSENVNQSQEINQEEIKNIKIFYFMHEDGIESKYKFPLVLLVNGRSYNAFLKAKMNGTTMYYIFDGNLYVKLWLDNVNHILTYIGSVKDPDTFFDDYGEVVVVDYLKYDKEDNIIDCGTKKLKLEGFNLVDILEKLDSDLIEPTLAIICERLS
;
A
#
# COMPACT_ATOMS: atom_id res chain seq x y z
N MET A 1 -27.90 35.30 -38.23
CA MET A 1 -27.25 35.70 -36.97
C MET A 1 -27.31 34.50 -36.06
N SER A 2 -26.13 34.00 -35.71
CA SER A 2 -25.89 32.67 -35.15
C SER A 2 -25.61 32.80 -33.66
N GLU A 3 -26.35 32.07 -32.83
CA GLU A 3 -25.93 31.81 -31.45
C GLU A 3 -26.17 30.32 -31.17
N ASN A 4 -25.14 29.53 -31.47
CA ASN A 4 -25.01 28.17 -30.98
C ASN A 4 -24.21 28.26 -29.68
N VAL A 5 -24.88 28.25 -28.54
CA VAL A 5 -24.23 28.18 -27.22
C VAL A 5 -23.85 26.73 -26.99
N ASN A 6 -22.60 26.39 -27.33
CA ASN A 6 -21.99 25.12 -26.99
C ASN A 6 -21.62 25.17 -25.50
N GLN A 7 -22.49 24.64 -24.63
CA GLN A 7 -22.13 24.33 -23.24
C GLN A 7 -21.15 23.15 -23.26
N SER A 8 -19.86 23.45 -23.23
CA SER A 8 -18.83 22.48 -22.87
C SER A 8 -19.01 22.11 -21.40
N GLN A 9 -19.61 20.95 -21.15
CA GLN A 9 -19.52 20.28 -19.86
C GLN A 9 -18.04 19.90 -19.63
N GLU A 10 -17.36 20.64 -18.75
CA GLU A 10 -16.12 20.18 -18.14
C GLU A 10 -16.43 18.98 -17.26
N ILE A 11 -16.35 17.78 -17.84
CA ILE A 11 -16.23 16.54 -17.08
C ILE A 11 -14.81 16.56 -16.52
N ASN A 12 -14.67 16.92 -15.23
CA ASN A 12 -13.48 16.58 -14.45
C ASN A 12 -13.34 15.04 -14.51
N GLN A 13 -12.58 14.53 -15.48
CA GLN A 13 -12.16 13.14 -15.48
C GLN A 13 -11.22 12.98 -14.28
N GLU A 14 -11.68 12.32 -13.23
CA GLU A 14 -10.79 11.85 -12.16
C GLU A 14 -9.69 11.01 -12.82
N GLU A 15 -8.45 11.47 -12.74
CA GLU A 15 -7.31 10.79 -13.35
C GLU A 15 -7.05 9.47 -12.60
N ILE A 16 -7.26 8.35 -13.30
CA ILE A 16 -6.93 7.01 -12.78
C ILE A 16 -5.47 6.71 -13.14
N LYS A 17 -4.62 6.57 -12.12
CA LYS A 17 -3.22 6.19 -12.29
C LYS A 17 -3.08 4.67 -12.23
N ASN A 18 -2.49 4.07 -13.27
CA ASN A 18 -2.21 2.63 -13.26
C ASN A 18 -0.91 2.35 -12.48
N ILE A 19 -0.96 1.37 -11.57
CA ILE A 19 0.19 0.92 -10.79
C ILE A 19 0.38 -0.58 -11.02
N LYS A 20 1.57 -0.97 -11.49
CA LYS A 20 1.93 -2.37 -11.64
C LYS A 20 2.48 -2.95 -10.34
N ILE A 21 1.98 -4.12 -9.98
CA ILE A 21 2.41 -4.91 -8.84
C ILE A 21 3.09 -6.19 -9.34
N PHE A 22 4.24 -6.52 -8.77
CA PHE A 22 4.95 -7.77 -9.03
C PHE A 22 5.20 -8.53 -7.74
N TYR A 23 4.95 -9.83 -7.75
CA TYR A 23 5.38 -10.71 -6.68
C TYR A 23 6.88 -10.99 -6.82
N PHE A 24 7.66 -10.63 -5.81
CA PHE A 24 9.10 -10.82 -5.78
C PHE A 24 9.47 -11.72 -4.61
N MET A 25 10.02 -12.90 -4.92
CA MET A 25 10.50 -13.82 -3.90
C MET A 25 11.75 -13.26 -3.23
N HIS A 26 11.62 -12.77 -1.99
CA HIS A 26 12.65 -12.00 -1.31
C HIS A 26 12.99 -12.59 0.05
N GLU A 27 14.16 -13.23 0.19
CA GLU A 27 14.60 -13.89 1.42
C GLU A 27 15.48 -13.00 2.33
N ASP A 28 15.43 -11.66 2.23
CA ASP A 28 16.11 -10.86 3.26
C ASP A 28 15.41 -11.01 4.62
N GLY A 29 16.21 -11.24 5.66
CA GLY A 29 15.76 -11.24 7.04
C GLY A 29 15.09 -9.92 7.45
N ILE A 30 14.13 -10.03 8.37
CA ILE A 30 13.44 -8.89 8.98
C ILE A 30 14.45 -8.02 9.75
N GLU A 31 15.47 -8.64 10.34
CA GLU A 31 16.49 -7.97 11.15
C GLU A 31 17.23 -6.83 10.44
N SER A 32 17.29 -5.69 11.11
CA SER A 32 17.98 -4.46 10.71
C SER A 32 17.99 -3.46 11.86
N LYS A 33 19.05 -2.65 11.94
CA LYS A 33 19.13 -1.49 12.86
C LYS A 33 18.29 -0.29 12.38
N TYR A 34 17.88 -0.29 11.12
CA TYR A 34 17.09 0.80 10.51
C TYR A 34 15.63 0.36 10.36
N LYS A 35 15.04 -0.13 11.47
CA LYS A 35 13.64 -0.53 11.59
C LYS A 35 12.93 0.53 12.43
N PHE A 36 11.87 1.13 11.90
CA PHE A 36 11.09 2.15 12.61
C PHE A 36 9.63 1.71 12.73
N PRO A 37 9.01 1.83 13.91
CA PRO A 37 7.64 1.41 14.10
C PRO A 37 6.70 2.30 13.30
N LEU A 38 5.67 1.71 12.71
CA LEU A 38 4.65 2.40 11.93
C LEU A 38 3.27 1.93 12.38
N VAL A 39 2.43 2.85 12.82
CA VAL A 39 1.03 2.56 13.16
C VAL A 39 0.15 3.12 12.06
N LEU A 40 -0.72 2.28 11.50
CA LEU A 40 -1.71 2.70 10.52
C LEU A 40 -3.07 2.77 11.20
N LEU A 41 -3.73 3.91 11.11
CA LEU A 41 -5.11 4.10 11.51
C LEU A 41 -5.95 4.22 10.25
N VAL A 42 -6.59 3.14 9.83
CA VAL A 42 -7.32 3.06 8.56
C VAL A 42 -8.81 2.87 8.87
N ASN A 43 -9.65 3.81 8.44
CA ASN A 43 -11.10 3.76 8.66
C ASN A 43 -11.48 3.47 10.13
N GLY A 44 -10.74 4.05 11.08
CA GLY A 44 -10.95 3.86 12.52
C GLY A 44 -10.40 2.57 13.13
N ARG A 45 -9.72 1.70 12.37
CA ARG A 45 -9.02 0.50 12.85
C ARG A 45 -7.51 0.72 12.90
N SER A 46 -6.84 0.13 13.89
CA SER A 46 -5.39 0.23 14.04
C SER A 46 -4.66 -1.01 13.56
N TYR A 47 -3.57 -0.84 12.82
CA TYR A 47 -2.72 -1.90 12.31
C TYR A 47 -1.27 -1.63 12.67
N ASN A 48 -0.55 -2.71 12.98
CA ASN A 48 0.87 -2.65 13.28
C ASN A 48 1.69 -2.91 12.02
N ALA A 49 2.63 -2.01 11.76
CA ALA A 49 3.57 -2.10 10.68
C ALA A 49 4.95 -1.64 11.15
N PHE A 50 5.94 -1.80 10.29
CA PHE A 50 7.19 -1.06 10.41
C PHE A 50 7.71 -0.72 9.02
N LEU A 51 8.57 0.29 8.96
CA LEU A 51 9.37 0.56 7.77
C LEU A 51 10.83 0.18 8.03
N LYS A 52 11.47 -0.34 6.99
CA LYS A 52 12.89 -0.69 6.97
C LYS A 52 13.57 0.09 5.86
N ALA A 53 14.46 0.99 6.22
CA ALA A 53 15.28 1.74 5.27
C ALA A 53 16.50 0.91 4.86
N LYS A 54 16.73 0.76 3.56
CA LYS A 54 17.98 0.23 3.01
C LYS A 54 18.98 1.37 2.78
N MET A 55 20.27 1.06 2.83
CA MET A 55 21.35 2.04 2.61
C MET A 55 21.30 2.70 1.23
N ASN A 56 20.68 2.05 0.24
CA ASN A 56 20.48 2.60 -1.10
C ASN A 56 19.28 3.57 -1.20
N GLY A 57 18.64 3.91 -0.07
CA GLY A 57 17.47 4.79 -0.02
C GLY A 57 16.13 4.09 -0.25
N THR A 58 16.11 2.80 -0.60
CA THR A 58 14.85 2.05 -0.73
C THR A 58 14.21 1.88 0.64
N THR A 59 12.95 2.32 0.78
CA THR A 59 12.14 2.06 1.97
C THR A 59 11.22 0.87 1.72
N MET A 60 11.23 -0.08 2.66
CA MET A 60 10.37 -1.26 2.63
C MET A 60 9.35 -1.17 3.76
N TYR A 61 8.10 -1.44 3.45
CA TYR A 61 7.00 -1.43 4.42
C TYR A 61 6.62 -2.86 4.72
N TYR A 62 6.51 -3.19 6.00
CA TYR A 62 6.09 -4.49 6.49
C TYR A 62 4.82 -4.32 7.30
N ILE A 63 3.75 -4.96 6.87
CA ILE A 63 2.42 -4.91 7.50
C ILE A 63 2.15 -6.27 8.09
N PHE A 64 1.83 -6.34 9.38
CA PHE A 64 1.67 -7.59 10.10
C PHE A 64 0.23 -7.88 10.46
N ASP A 65 -0.12 -9.16 10.39
CA ASP A 65 -1.21 -9.75 11.14
C ASP A 65 -0.75 -11.07 11.76
N GLY A 66 -0.69 -11.10 13.09
CA GLY A 66 -0.06 -12.19 13.83
C GLY A 66 1.36 -12.50 13.35
N ASN A 67 1.54 -13.70 12.79
CA ASN A 67 2.81 -14.18 12.24
C ASN A 67 2.95 -13.97 10.73
N LEU A 68 1.89 -13.56 10.04
CA LEU A 68 1.88 -13.27 8.61
C LEU A 68 2.26 -11.80 8.37
N TYR A 69 2.91 -11.55 7.25
CA TYR A 69 3.18 -10.18 6.83
C TYR A 69 3.16 -9.99 5.33
N VAL A 70 2.78 -8.78 4.94
CA VAL A 70 2.95 -8.26 3.57
C VAL A 70 4.12 -7.29 3.60
N LYS A 71 5.04 -7.49 2.67
CA LYS A 71 6.17 -6.60 2.45
C LYS A 71 6.01 -5.89 1.11
N LEU A 72 6.11 -4.56 1.11
CA LEU A 72 5.95 -3.72 -0.07
C LEU A 72 7.13 -2.75 -0.24
N TRP A 73 7.58 -2.51 -1.47
CA TRP A 73 8.54 -1.45 -1.80
C TRP A 73 8.49 -1.12 -3.29
N LEU A 74 9.09 0.01 -3.68
CA LEU A 74 9.22 0.38 -5.09
C LEU A 74 10.49 -0.21 -5.71
N ASP A 75 10.39 -0.65 -6.96
CA ASP A 75 11.55 -0.84 -7.83
C ASP A 75 12.08 0.52 -8.34
N ASN A 76 13.11 0.49 -9.20
CA ASN A 76 13.74 1.69 -9.75
C ASN A 76 12.90 2.44 -10.80
N VAL A 77 11.78 1.86 -11.25
CA VAL A 77 10.86 2.46 -12.21
C VAL A 77 9.46 2.66 -11.60
N ASN A 78 9.38 2.68 -10.27
CA ASN A 78 8.17 2.93 -9.48
C ASN A 78 7.05 1.89 -9.67
N HIS A 79 7.38 0.64 -9.97
CA HIS A 79 6.46 -0.46 -9.75
C HIS A 79 6.51 -0.94 -8.31
N ILE A 80 5.39 -1.49 -7.84
CA ILE A 80 5.33 -2.07 -6.49
C ILE A 80 5.82 -3.51 -6.56
N LEU A 81 6.83 -3.81 -5.77
CA LEU A 81 7.26 -5.16 -5.47
C LEU A 81 6.60 -5.60 -4.17
N THR A 82 6.01 -6.80 -4.19
CA THR A 82 5.35 -7.39 -3.03
C THR A 82 5.92 -8.76 -2.70
N TYR A 83 6.01 -9.07 -1.42
CA TYR A 83 6.35 -10.38 -0.89
C TYR A 83 5.43 -10.69 0.28
N ILE A 84 4.93 -11.93 0.36
CA ILE A 84 4.11 -12.39 1.47
C ILE A 84 4.87 -13.48 2.19
N GLY A 85 5.03 -13.30 3.50
CA GLY A 85 5.83 -14.20 4.33
C GLY A 85 5.18 -14.50 5.66
N SER A 86 5.81 -15.40 6.39
CA SER A 86 5.50 -15.65 7.80
C SER A 86 6.78 -15.65 8.61
N VAL A 87 6.69 -15.24 9.87
CA VAL A 87 7.80 -15.28 10.83
C VAL A 87 7.29 -15.83 12.14
N LYS A 88 7.99 -16.82 12.68
CA LYS A 88 7.57 -17.53 13.89
C LYS A 88 7.48 -16.58 15.10
N ASP A 89 8.49 -15.74 15.26
CA ASP A 89 8.62 -14.75 16.34
C ASP A 89 9.20 -13.47 15.74
N PRO A 90 8.38 -12.50 15.32
CA PRO A 90 8.91 -11.24 14.78
C PRO A 90 9.60 -10.49 15.92
N ASP A 91 10.88 -10.11 15.73
CA ASP A 91 11.53 -9.14 16.60
C ASP A 91 10.87 -7.77 16.40
N THR A 92 9.85 -7.54 17.23
CA THR A 92 8.94 -6.39 17.23
C THR A 92 9.35 -5.35 18.27
N PHE A 93 10.56 -5.45 18.81
CA PHE A 93 11.07 -4.41 19.68
C PHE A 93 11.67 -3.28 18.84
N PHE A 94 11.13 -2.09 19.02
CA PHE A 94 11.61 -0.86 18.39
C PHE A 94 12.02 0.11 19.48
N ASP A 95 13.24 0.65 19.37
CA ASP A 95 13.83 1.60 20.33
C ASP A 95 13.94 3.03 19.77
N ASP A 96 13.32 3.29 18.62
CA ASP A 96 13.30 4.59 17.94
C ASP A 96 11.87 5.15 17.79
N TYR A 97 11.77 6.44 17.44
CA TYR A 97 10.50 7.11 17.21
C TYR A 97 9.73 6.48 16.06
N GLY A 98 8.45 6.21 16.32
CA GLY A 98 7.52 5.70 15.33
C GLY A 98 6.75 6.79 14.60
N GLU A 99 6.14 6.38 13.50
CA GLU A 99 5.22 7.19 12.72
C GLU A 99 3.78 6.68 12.88
N VAL A 100 2.81 7.58 12.86
CA VAL A 100 1.38 7.26 12.80
C VAL A 100 0.83 7.84 11.50
N VAL A 101 0.20 7.00 10.68
CA VAL A 101 -0.46 7.41 9.43
C VAL A 101 -1.96 7.17 9.57
N VAL A 102 -2.75 8.19 9.24
CA VAL A 102 -4.22 8.14 9.32
C VAL A 102 -4.82 8.19 7.92
N VAL A 103 -5.66 7.21 7.58
CA VAL A 103 -6.27 7.07 6.25
C VAL A 103 -7.76 6.74 6.40
N ASP A 104 -8.61 7.77 6.36
CA ASP A 104 -10.07 7.65 6.58
C ASP A 104 -10.91 7.72 5.29
N TYR A 105 -10.25 7.83 4.13
CA TYR A 105 -10.90 7.93 2.82
C TYR A 105 -10.76 6.67 1.96
N LEU A 106 -10.02 5.67 2.46
CA LEU A 106 -9.68 4.48 1.69
C LEU A 106 -10.93 3.70 1.31
N LYS A 107 -11.14 3.51 0.00
CA LYS A 107 -12.15 2.59 -0.53
C LYS A 107 -11.51 1.73 -1.62
N TYR A 108 -11.95 0.48 -1.72
CA TYR A 108 -11.49 -0.44 -2.74
C TYR A 108 -12.66 -0.96 -3.56
N ASP A 109 -12.56 -0.76 -4.86
CA ASP A 109 -13.43 -1.37 -5.86
C ASP A 109 -12.79 -2.67 -6.35
N LYS A 110 -13.37 -3.79 -5.93
CA LYS A 110 -12.90 -5.13 -6.28
C LYS A 110 -13.19 -5.50 -7.74
N GLU A 111 -14.26 -4.98 -8.33
CA GLU A 111 -14.66 -5.33 -9.70
C GLU A 111 -13.65 -4.77 -10.71
N ASP A 112 -13.24 -3.52 -10.50
CA ASP A 112 -12.30 -2.82 -11.37
C ASP A 112 -10.83 -2.86 -10.90
N ASN A 113 -10.60 -3.43 -9.71
CA ASN A 113 -9.30 -3.44 -9.02
C ASN A 113 -8.73 -2.02 -8.82
N ILE A 114 -9.60 -1.11 -8.35
CA ILE A 114 -9.28 0.31 -8.15
C ILE A 114 -9.28 0.65 -6.67
N ILE A 115 -8.23 1.32 -6.21
CA ILE A 115 -8.19 1.97 -4.90
C ILE A 115 -8.58 3.44 -5.07
N ASP A 116 -9.54 3.90 -4.27
CA ASP A 116 -9.82 5.31 -4.07
C ASP A 116 -9.02 5.82 -2.86
N CYS A 117 -8.05 6.70 -3.15
CA CYS A 117 -7.18 7.35 -2.16
C CYS A 117 -7.65 8.78 -1.84
N GLY A 118 -8.94 9.08 -2.02
CA GLY A 118 -9.56 10.37 -1.72
C GLY A 118 -9.29 11.46 -2.76
N THR A 119 -8.01 11.72 -3.07
CA THR A 119 -7.59 12.73 -4.07
C THR A 119 -7.17 12.13 -5.41
N LYS A 120 -6.88 10.83 -5.43
CA LYS A 120 -6.44 10.10 -6.61
C LYS A 120 -7.04 8.69 -6.61
N LYS A 121 -7.24 8.13 -7.80
CA LYS A 121 -7.66 6.74 -7.99
C LYS A 121 -6.52 5.94 -8.59
N LEU A 122 -6.29 4.75 -8.06
CA LEU A 122 -5.19 3.88 -8.46
C LEU A 122 -5.75 2.57 -9.00
N LYS A 123 -5.49 2.24 -10.25
CA LYS A 123 -5.81 0.93 -10.81
C LYS A 123 -4.63 -0.01 -10.62
N LEU A 124 -4.85 -1.11 -9.92
CA LEU A 124 -3.81 -2.10 -9.67
C LEU A 124 -3.74 -3.09 -10.85
N GLU A 125 -2.55 -3.30 -11.37
CA GLU A 125 -2.29 -4.19 -12.50
C GLU A 125 -1.20 -5.21 -12.17
N GLY A 126 -1.20 -6.36 -12.86
CA GLY A 126 -0.16 -7.39 -12.68
C GLY A 126 -0.54 -8.43 -11.63
N PHE A 127 0.31 -8.60 -10.62
CA PHE A 127 0.07 -9.58 -9.55
C PHE A 127 -1.19 -9.20 -8.77
N ASN A 128 -2.13 -10.13 -8.66
CA ASN A 128 -3.41 -9.92 -8.01
C ASN A 128 -3.26 -9.99 -6.48
N LEU A 129 -2.71 -8.91 -5.91
CA LEU A 129 -2.38 -8.81 -4.50
C LEU A 129 -3.62 -8.97 -3.60
N VAL A 130 -4.71 -8.26 -3.90
CA VAL A 130 -5.89 -8.25 -3.02
C VAL A 130 -6.57 -9.61 -2.97
N ASP A 131 -6.76 -10.30 -4.10
CA ASP A 131 -7.36 -11.64 -4.10
C ASP A 131 -6.50 -12.67 -3.35
N ILE A 132 -5.18 -12.49 -3.34
CA ILE A 132 -4.28 -13.36 -2.57
C ILE A 132 -4.39 -13.05 -1.08
N LEU A 133 -4.43 -11.77 -0.69
CA LEU A 133 -4.63 -11.40 0.71
C LEU A 133 -5.99 -11.86 1.22
N GLU A 134 -7.07 -11.74 0.45
CA GLU A 134 -8.39 -12.23 0.84
C GLU A 134 -8.41 -13.74 1.15
N LYS A 135 -7.59 -14.53 0.44
CA LYS A 135 -7.44 -15.97 0.68
C LYS A 135 -6.52 -16.33 1.84
N LEU A 136 -5.58 -15.44 2.17
CA LEU A 136 -4.58 -15.66 3.21
C LEU A 136 -5.04 -15.07 4.55
N ASP A 137 -5.25 -13.77 4.57
CA ASP A 137 -5.78 -13.01 5.68
C ASP A 137 -6.35 -11.67 5.20
N SER A 138 -7.67 -11.48 5.35
CA SER A 138 -8.35 -10.27 4.91
C SER A 138 -7.98 -9.04 5.73
N ASP A 139 -7.51 -9.21 6.97
CA ASP A 139 -7.14 -8.07 7.83
C ASP A 139 -5.85 -7.38 7.34
N LEU A 140 -5.09 -8.02 6.43
CA LEU A 140 -3.95 -7.41 5.75
C LEU A 140 -4.34 -6.48 4.59
N ILE A 141 -5.59 -6.51 4.10
CA ILE A 141 -6.00 -5.78 2.89
C ILE A 141 -5.98 -4.27 3.13
N GLU A 142 -6.77 -3.77 4.08
CA GLU A 142 -6.89 -2.33 4.36
C GLU A 142 -5.53 -1.66 4.65
N PRO A 143 -4.67 -2.18 5.54
CA PRO A 143 -3.35 -1.57 5.79
C PRO A 143 -2.42 -1.67 4.59
N THR A 144 -2.50 -2.73 3.77
CA THR A 144 -1.75 -2.84 2.51
C THR A 144 -2.14 -1.75 1.54
N LEU A 145 -3.44 -1.57 1.29
CA LEU A 145 -3.93 -0.56 0.35
C LEU A 145 -3.66 0.86 0.86
N ALA A 146 -3.71 1.09 2.18
CA ALA A 146 -3.33 2.36 2.79
C ALA A 146 -1.86 2.72 2.51
N ILE A 147 -0.93 1.77 2.68
CA ILE A 147 0.48 2.00 2.32
C ILE A 147 0.63 2.31 0.83
N ILE A 148 -0.13 1.64 -0.04
CA ILE A 148 -0.10 1.92 -1.48
C ILE A 148 -0.53 3.37 -1.75
N CYS A 149 -1.64 3.84 -1.17
CA CYS A 149 -2.13 5.22 -1.32
C CYS A 149 -1.14 6.28 -0.81
N GLU A 150 -0.58 6.08 0.38
CA GLU A 150 0.19 7.12 1.06
C GLU A 150 1.67 7.14 0.70
N ARG A 151 2.25 5.98 0.35
CA ARG A 151 3.71 5.81 0.28
C ARG A 151 4.24 5.32 -1.05
N LEU A 152 3.41 4.67 -1.87
CA LEU A 152 3.86 3.95 -3.07
C LEU A 152 3.17 4.42 -4.37
N SER A 153 2.44 5.55 -4.34
CA SER A 153 1.63 6.02 -5.47
C SER A 153 1.77 7.48 -5.80
#